data_AF-A0A3N2QA48-F1
#
_entry.id   AF-A0A3N2QA48-F1
#
_cell.length_a   1.000
_cell.length_b   1.000
_cell.length_c   1.000
_cell.angle_alpha   90.00
_cell.angle_beta   90.00
_cell.angle_gamma   90.00
#
_symmetry.space_group_name_H-M   'P 1'
#
loop_
_entity.id
_entity.type
_entity.pdbx_description
1 polymer ?
#
loop_
_entity_poly.entity_id
_entity_poly.type
_entity_poly.pdbx_seq_one_letter_code
_entity_poly.pdbx_strand_id
1 'polypeptide(L)'
;MQKAFSKPDKTVVPGQERSVSVHVKSLREPPIDLKLTSQPLATSILDLKSTVSEKTRIPVEKMRLLHRKKPVPDSKVLKDLLGGEEISIEFSVMVIGGAAAIKPAESKDESNVAAGGMATGGVATGAAALETQAFWDDLKGFLMQRLKDEKQAEELAKTWRIDWDEKR
;
A
#
# COMPACT_ATOMS: atom_id res chain seq x y z
N MET A 1 63.58 5.22 13.39
CA MET A 1 62.45 5.57 14.28
C MET A 1 61.15 5.22 13.57
N GLN A 2 60.26 4.51 14.25
CA GLN A 2 59.01 3.95 13.71
C GLN A 2 57.81 4.92 13.87
N LYS A 3 56.86 4.86 12.90
CA LYS A 3 55.39 5.13 12.98
C LYS A 3 54.96 6.56 13.37
N ALA A 4 53.95 7.16 12.73
CA ALA A 4 52.59 6.62 12.63
C ALA A 4 51.90 6.93 11.29
N PHE A 5 51.30 5.87 10.73
CA PHE A 5 50.34 5.93 9.66
C PHE A 5 49.05 6.58 10.15
N SER A 6 48.53 7.53 9.35
CA SER A 6 47.17 8.04 9.49
C SER A 6 46.17 6.89 9.47
N LYS A 7 45.22 6.97 10.42
CA LYS A 7 44.15 6.00 10.65
C LYS A 7 43.41 5.68 9.34
N PRO A 8 43.18 4.41 8.99
CA PRO A 8 42.43 4.06 7.80
C PRO A 8 40.98 4.52 7.96
N ASP A 9 40.50 5.28 6.97
CA ASP A 9 39.10 5.56 6.70
C ASP A 9 38.34 4.22 6.73
N LYS A 10 37.21 4.17 7.45
CA LYS A 10 36.43 2.95 7.64
C LYS A 10 36.00 2.42 6.26
N THR A 11 36.77 1.47 5.75
CA THR A 11 36.50 0.68 4.56
C THR A 11 35.17 -0.05 4.78
N VAL A 12 34.11 0.53 4.23
CA VAL A 12 32.81 -0.11 4.10
C VAL A 12 33.01 -1.28 3.14
N VAL A 13 32.82 -2.50 3.64
CA VAL A 13 32.87 -3.73 2.84
C VAL A 13 31.87 -3.64 1.69
N PRO A 14 32.23 -4.04 0.45
CA PRO A 14 31.30 -4.08 -0.67
C PRO A 14 30.14 -5.03 -0.33
N GLY A 15 28.95 -4.48 -0.10
CA GLY A 15 27.77 -5.21 0.36
C GLY A 15 27.20 -4.72 1.71
N GLN A 16 27.89 -3.84 2.45
CA GLN A 16 27.34 -3.20 3.64
C GLN A 16 26.84 -1.80 3.29
N GLU A 17 25.76 -1.72 2.52
CA GLU A 17 24.99 -0.48 2.45
C GLU A 17 24.53 -0.15 3.88
N ARG A 18 24.88 1.03 4.39
CA ARG A 18 24.43 1.47 5.71
C ARG A 18 22.91 1.49 5.69
N SER A 19 22.32 0.49 6.30
CA SER A 19 20.89 0.25 6.24
C SER A 19 20.23 0.98 7.42
N VAL A 20 19.28 1.87 7.13
CA VAL A 20 18.63 2.72 8.15
C VAL A 20 17.27 2.14 8.50
N SER A 21 16.92 2.15 9.77
CA SER A 21 15.59 1.77 10.25
C SER A 21 14.66 2.98 10.22
N VAL A 22 13.72 2.98 9.27
CA VAL A 22 12.76 4.06 9.11
C VAL A 22 11.45 3.72 9.81
N HIS A 23 11.06 4.53 10.78
CA HIS A 23 9.81 4.42 11.52
C HIS A 23 8.84 5.48 11.00
N VAL A 24 7.69 5.05 10.51
CA VAL A 24 6.67 5.94 9.96
C VAL A 24 5.41 5.82 10.82
N LYS A 25 5.12 6.89 11.57
CA LYS A 25 4.00 6.95 12.50
C LYS A 25 2.92 7.91 12.01
N SER A 26 1.67 7.44 11.95
CA SER A 26 0.50 8.27 11.66
C SER A 26 -0.42 8.33 12.88
N LEU A 27 -0.78 9.54 13.32
CA LEU A 27 -1.75 9.78 14.40
C LEU A 27 -3.21 9.72 13.91
N ARG A 28 -3.49 8.93 12.87
CA ARG A 28 -4.82 8.73 12.30
C ARG A 28 -5.50 7.53 12.95
N GLU A 29 -6.79 7.41 12.70
CA GLU A 29 -7.60 6.23 13.01
C GLU A 29 -7.96 5.58 11.65
N PRO A 30 -7.46 4.38 11.33
CA PRO A 30 -6.64 3.48 12.16
C PRO A 30 -5.17 3.96 12.32
N PRO A 31 -4.55 3.73 13.49
CA PRO A 31 -3.16 4.10 13.76
C PRO A 31 -2.23 3.28 12.87
N ILE A 32 -1.37 3.97 12.13
CA ILE A 32 -0.36 3.34 11.27
C ILE A 32 0.98 3.45 11.97
N ASP A 33 1.59 2.31 12.30
CA ASP A 33 2.99 2.19 12.69
C ASP A 33 3.70 1.30 11.68
N LEU A 34 4.47 1.92 10.78
CA LEU A 34 5.23 1.22 9.74
C LEU A 34 6.72 1.28 10.06
N LYS A 35 7.29 0.12 10.35
CA LYS A 35 8.73 -0.05 10.53
C LYS A 35 9.33 -0.63 9.27
N LEU A 36 10.10 0.18 8.55
CA LEU A 36 10.89 -0.23 7.41
C LEU A 36 12.33 -0.43 7.89
N THR A 37 12.62 -1.65 8.33
CA THR A 37 13.99 -2.05 8.68
C THR A 37 14.80 -2.18 7.39
N SER A 38 16.04 -1.69 7.41
CA SER A 38 17.00 -1.84 6.32
C SER A 38 16.71 -1.03 5.03
N GLN A 39 16.43 0.27 5.15
CA GLN A 39 16.33 1.17 4.01
C GLN A 39 17.72 1.69 3.57
N PRO A 40 18.07 1.62 2.27
CA PRO A 40 19.29 2.22 1.74
C PRO A 40 19.38 3.74 2.02
N LEU A 41 20.58 4.26 2.29
CA LEU A 41 20.78 5.72 2.46
C LEU A 41 20.42 6.55 1.22
N ALA A 42 20.45 5.91 0.04
CA ALA A 42 20.09 6.52 -1.24
C ALA A 42 18.58 6.58 -1.48
N THR A 43 17.77 5.93 -0.64
CA THR A 43 16.31 5.93 -0.79
C THR A 43 15.78 7.36 -0.67
N SER A 44 15.01 7.77 -1.67
CA SER A 44 14.38 9.08 -1.70
C SER A 44 13.14 9.12 -0.80
N ILE A 45 12.76 10.32 -0.38
CA ILE A 45 11.48 10.51 0.32
C ILE A 45 10.29 10.13 -0.57
N LEU A 46 10.40 10.28 -1.89
CA LEU A 46 9.38 9.81 -2.83
C LEU A 46 9.19 8.29 -2.78
N ASP A 47 10.29 7.52 -2.75
CA ASP A 47 10.22 6.06 -2.70
C ASP A 47 9.60 5.58 -1.38
N LEU A 48 9.97 6.23 -0.27
CA LEU A 48 9.36 5.98 1.03
C LEU A 48 7.88 6.32 1.04
N LYS A 49 7.47 7.43 0.40
CA LYS A 49 6.06 7.75 0.22
C LYS A 49 5.36 6.67 -0.60
N SER A 50 5.97 6.16 -1.67
CA SER A 50 5.39 5.09 -2.48
C SER A 50 5.20 3.81 -1.66
N THR A 51 6.22 3.36 -0.92
CA THR A 51 6.12 2.19 -0.03
C THR A 51 5.08 2.38 1.07
N VAL A 52 5.03 3.56 1.68
CA VAL A 52 4.02 3.89 2.69
C VAL A 52 2.64 3.97 2.04
N SER A 53 2.52 4.53 0.83
CA SER A 53 1.28 4.60 0.06
C SER A 53 0.76 3.21 -0.30
N GLU A 54 1.63 2.27 -0.66
CA GLU A 54 1.25 0.88 -0.92
C GLU A 54 0.71 0.19 0.34
N LYS A 55 1.38 0.37 1.48
CA LYS A 55 1.00 -0.30 2.73
C LYS A 55 -0.19 0.36 3.44
N THR A 56 -0.33 1.68 3.31
CA THR A 56 -1.35 2.49 4.01
C THR A 56 -2.51 2.90 3.11
N ARG A 57 -2.36 2.72 1.79
CA ARG A 57 -3.31 3.15 0.75
C ARG A 57 -3.59 4.64 0.74
N ILE A 58 -2.66 5.44 1.27
CA ILE A 58 -2.70 6.90 1.26
C ILE A 58 -1.96 7.39 0.01
N PRO A 59 -2.62 8.09 -0.93
CA PRO A 59 -1.96 8.63 -2.11
C PRO A 59 -0.76 9.51 -1.75
N VAL A 60 0.36 9.30 -2.46
CA VAL A 60 1.63 10.04 -2.26
C VAL A 60 1.46 11.57 -2.35
N GLU A 61 0.54 12.05 -3.18
CA GLU A 61 0.24 13.48 -3.37
C GLU A 61 -0.45 14.11 -2.15
N LYS A 62 -1.28 13.32 -1.46
CA LYS A 62 -1.99 13.76 -0.25
C LYS A 62 -1.17 13.51 1.00
N MET A 63 -0.02 12.85 0.89
CA MET A 63 0.85 12.52 2.00
C MET A 63 2.03 13.47 2.11
N ARG A 64 2.12 14.17 3.24
CA ARG A 64 3.34 14.85 3.66
C ARG A 64 4.05 14.01 4.72
N LEU A 65 5.31 13.70 4.46
CA LEU A 65 6.20 13.13 5.47
C LEU A 65 6.85 14.27 6.24
N LEU A 66 6.72 14.23 7.57
CA LEU A 66 7.30 15.19 8.48
C LEU A 66 8.46 14.53 9.19
N HIS A 67 9.61 15.18 9.20
CA HIS A 67 10.74 14.81 10.04
C HIS A 67 10.94 15.91 11.09
N ARG A 68 10.96 15.55 12.38
CA ARG A 68 11.06 16.51 13.50
C ARG A 68 10.03 17.65 13.39
N LYS A 69 8.76 17.30 13.09
CA LYS A 69 7.62 18.22 12.86
C LYS A 69 7.75 19.15 11.65
N LYS A 70 8.78 19.02 10.81
CA LYS A 70 8.95 19.80 9.58
C LYS A 70 8.62 18.95 8.34
N PRO A 71 7.80 19.43 7.39
CA PRO A 71 7.51 18.71 6.16
C PRO A 71 8.79 18.59 5.32
N VAL A 72 9.09 17.38 4.86
CA VAL A 72 10.28 17.08 4.06
C VAL A 72 9.89 17.01 2.58
N PRO A 73 10.64 17.69 1.69
CA PRO A 73 10.41 17.59 0.26
C PRO A 73 10.90 16.25 -0.31
N ASP A 74 10.27 15.84 -1.40
CA ASP A 74 10.41 14.50 -2.01
C ASP A 74 11.78 14.30 -2.67
N SER A 75 12.42 15.41 -3.05
CA SER A 75 13.76 15.45 -3.63
C SER A 75 14.89 15.14 -2.64
N LYS A 76 14.60 15.05 -1.33
CA LYS A 76 15.61 14.68 -0.32
C LYS A 76 15.78 13.18 -0.23
N VAL A 77 16.99 12.77 0.12
CA VAL A 77 17.31 11.38 0.44
C VAL A 77 17.49 11.19 1.95
N LEU A 78 17.38 9.94 2.42
CA LEU A 78 17.60 9.60 3.84
C LEU A 78 18.97 10.10 4.35
N LYS A 79 20.00 10.08 3.50
CA LYS A 79 21.34 10.61 3.81
C LYS A 79 21.35 12.10 4.20
N ASP A 80 20.45 12.92 3.66
CA ASP A 80 20.40 14.37 3.94
C ASP A 80 19.65 14.69 5.25
N LEU A 81 18.92 13.71 5.77
CA LEU A 81 18.12 13.83 6.99
C LEU A 81 18.82 13.18 8.19
N LEU A 82 19.62 12.14 7.94
CA LEU A 82 20.56 11.59 8.90
C LEU A 82 21.72 12.57 9.10
N GLY A 83 21.82 13.12 10.31
CA GLY A 83 22.99 13.87 10.76
C GLY A 83 24.22 12.98 11.02
N GLY A 84 24.57 12.09 10.08
CA GLY A 84 25.82 11.32 10.06
C GLY A 84 25.93 10.11 10.99
N GLU A 85 25.19 10.07 12.10
CA GLU A 85 25.42 9.05 13.16
C GLU A 85 24.16 8.26 13.62
N GLU A 86 22.96 8.71 13.28
CA GLU A 86 21.72 8.00 13.63
C GLU A 86 21.42 6.88 12.62
N ILE A 87 21.16 5.66 13.10
CA ILE A 87 20.77 4.51 12.25
C ILE A 87 19.24 4.38 12.16
N SER A 88 18.50 5.27 12.84
CA SER A 88 17.04 5.27 12.87
C SER A 88 16.47 6.66 12.60
N ILE A 89 15.47 6.75 11.72
CA ILE A 89 14.69 7.98 11.52
C ILE A 89 13.24 7.72 11.85
N GLU A 90 12.63 8.66 12.57
CA GLU A 90 11.18 8.74 12.70
C GLU A 90 10.60 9.80 11.73
N PHE A 91 9.56 9.39 11.01
CA PHE A 91 8.72 10.24 10.18
C PHE A 91 7.29 10.22 10.69
N SER A 92 6.67 11.39 10.74
CA SER A 92 5.24 11.53 10.98
C SER A 92 4.51 11.75 9.66
N VAL A 93 3.40 11.04 9.46
CA VAL A 93 2.57 11.20 8.26
C VAL A 93 1.48 12.24 8.52
N MET A 94 1.43 13.28 7.70
CA MET A 94 0.32 14.23 7.63
C MET A 94 -0.40 14.06 6.29
N VAL A 95 -1.68 13.67 6.35
CA VAL A 95 -2.51 13.54 5.15
C VAL A 95 -3.31 14.82 4.95
N ILE A 96 -3.18 15.45 3.78
CA ILE A 96 -3.97 16.58 3.33
C ILE A 96 -5.27 16.05 2.70
N GLY A 97 -6.41 16.38 3.31
CA GLY A 97 -7.72 15.79 2.99
C GLY A 97 -8.08 14.71 4.02
N GLY A 98 -9.19 14.91 4.73
CA GLY A 98 -9.65 14.04 5.82
C GLY A 98 -9.89 12.58 5.41
N ALA A 99 -10.42 11.77 6.34
CA ALA A 99 -10.57 10.30 6.27
C ALA A 99 -11.12 9.71 4.94
N ALA A 100 -11.74 10.52 4.09
CA ALA A 100 -12.17 10.17 2.73
C ALA A 100 -11.03 10.01 1.69
N ALA A 101 -9.77 10.28 2.03
CA ALA A 101 -8.63 10.14 1.12
C ALA A 101 -7.93 8.76 1.17
N ILE A 102 -8.32 7.90 2.11
CA ILE A 102 -7.85 6.52 2.17
C ILE A 102 -8.62 5.76 1.10
N LYS A 103 -7.94 5.35 0.03
CA LYS A 103 -8.55 4.46 -0.96
C LYS A 103 -8.91 3.15 -0.24
N PRO A 104 -10.19 2.72 -0.23
CA PRO A 104 -10.51 1.32 0.01
C PRO A 104 -9.75 0.48 -1.02
N ALA A 105 -9.42 -0.75 -0.65
CA ALA A 105 -8.60 -1.66 -1.45
C ALA A 105 -9.14 -1.84 -2.88
N GLU A 106 -8.71 -0.99 -3.82
CA GLU A 106 -8.69 -1.34 -5.22
C GLU A 106 -7.51 -2.28 -5.39
N SER A 107 -7.78 -3.58 -5.31
CA SER A 107 -7.02 -4.56 -6.06
C SER A 107 -6.85 -4.00 -7.47
N LYS A 108 -5.60 -3.76 -7.87
CA LYS A 108 -5.23 -3.65 -9.28
C LYS A 108 -5.62 -4.97 -9.94
N ASP A 109 -6.85 -5.07 -10.38
CA ASP A 109 -7.19 -5.74 -11.62
C ASP A 109 -7.67 -4.63 -12.55
N GLU A 110 -6.82 -4.31 -13.51
CA GLU A 110 -7.10 -3.29 -14.51
C GLU A 110 -8.24 -3.75 -15.40
N SER A 111 -9.44 -3.21 -15.18
CA SER A 111 -10.35 -2.90 -16.29
C SER A 111 -11.30 -1.78 -15.89
N ASN A 112 -10.95 -0.58 -16.37
CA ASN A 112 -11.78 0.59 -16.62
C ASN A 112 -13.29 0.30 -16.79
N VAL A 113 -14.16 0.91 -15.97
CA VAL A 113 -15.25 1.79 -16.44
C VAL A 113 -15.85 2.59 -15.28
N ALA A 114 -16.23 3.82 -15.61
CA ALA A 114 -16.67 4.88 -14.74
C ALA A 114 -18.06 4.69 -14.13
N ALA A 115 -18.29 5.50 -13.09
CA ALA A 115 -19.55 6.14 -12.71
C ALA A 115 -20.68 5.26 -12.18
N GLY A 116 -21.14 5.62 -10.98
CA GLY A 116 -22.45 5.20 -10.48
C GLY A 116 -22.42 5.02 -8.97
N GLY A 117 -22.60 6.11 -8.23
CA GLY A 117 -22.74 6.02 -6.79
C GLY A 117 -24.00 5.26 -6.38
N MET A 118 -23.94 4.57 -5.25
CA MET A 118 -24.94 4.68 -4.19
C MET A 118 -24.45 3.88 -2.98
N ALA A 119 -24.81 4.38 -1.80
CA ALA A 119 -24.57 3.74 -0.52
C ALA A 119 -25.10 2.30 -0.48
N THR A 120 -24.48 1.43 0.33
CA THR A 120 -25.10 0.76 1.49
C THR A 120 -24.30 -0.48 1.93
N GLY A 121 -24.18 -0.66 3.24
CA GLY A 121 -23.99 -1.95 3.90
C GLY A 121 -22.60 -2.60 3.74
N GLY A 122 -22.07 -3.17 4.83
CA GLY A 122 -20.86 -3.98 4.73
C GLY A 122 -21.02 -5.05 3.65
N VAL A 123 -20.09 -5.08 2.69
CA VAL A 123 -20.08 -6.10 1.64
C VAL A 123 -19.97 -7.45 2.34
N ALA A 124 -21.00 -8.29 2.18
CA ALA A 124 -20.96 -9.64 2.70
C ALA A 124 -19.74 -10.36 2.11
N THR A 125 -18.91 -10.95 2.96
CA THR A 125 -17.66 -11.63 2.56
C THR A 125 -17.73 -13.11 2.91
N GLY A 126 -16.96 -13.93 2.18
CA GLY A 126 -16.96 -15.38 2.38
C GLY A 126 -18.33 -15.99 2.08
N ALA A 127 -18.79 -16.93 2.91
CA ALA A 127 -20.06 -17.62 2.72
C ALA A 127 -21.27 -16.68 2.65
N ALA A 128 -21.24 -15.55 3.38
CA ALA A 128 -22.33 -14.58 3.36
C ALA A 128 -22.46 -13.87 2.00
N ALA A 129 -21.40 -13.80 1.20
CA ALA A 129 -21.47 -13.22 -0.14
C ALA A 129 -22.36 -14.06 -1.07
N LEU A 130 -22.34 -15.39 -0.93
CA LEU A 130 -23.11 -16.32 -1.75
C LEU A 130 -24.62 -16.18 -1.53
N GLU A 131 -25.04 -15.62 -0.39
CA GLU A 131 -26.45 -15.30 -0.12
C GLU A 131 -26.93 -14.05 -0.86
N THR A 132 -26.02 -13.26 -1.41
CA THR A 132 -26.36 -11.98 -2.06
C THR A 132 -26.56 -12.15 -3.56
N GLN A 133 -27.57 -11.46 -4.09
CA GLN A 133 -27.79 -11.38 -5.54
C GLN A 133 -26.57 -10.77 -6.27
N ALA A 134 -25.94 -9.77 -5.66
CA ALA A 134 -24.82 -9.04 -6.24
C ALA A 134 -23.64 -9.97 -6.61
N PHE A 135 -23.35 -10.97 -5.78
CA PHE A 135 -22.30 -11.96 -6.09
C PHE A 135 -22.62 -12.76 -7.35
N TRP A 136 -23.85 -13.25 -7.49
CA TRP A 136 -24.26 -14.06 -8.64
C TRP A 136 -24.33 -13.25 -9.94
N ASP A 137 -24.72 -11.99 -9.84
CA ASP A 137 -24.72 -11.06 -10.99
C ASP A 137 -23.29 -10.76 -11.46
N ASP A 138 -22.36 -10.53 -10.53
CA ASP A 138 -20.93 -10.33 -10.83
C ASP A 138 -20.30 -11.59 -11.44
N LEU A 139 -20.58 -12.77 -10.87
CA LEU A 139 -20.11 -14.05 -11.41
C LEU A 139 -20.61 -14.27 -12.84
N LYS A 140 -21.90 -13.98 -13.12
CA LYS A 140 -22.46 -14.02 -14.47
C LYS A 140 -21.71 -13.07 -15.40
N GLY A 141 -21.46 -11.83 -14.98
CA GLY A 141 -20.71 -10.84 -15.75
C GLY A 141 -19.28 -11.30 -16.07
N PHE A 142 -18.57 -11.86 -15.09
CA PHE A 142 -17.24 -12.43 -15.28
C PHE A 142 -17.24 -13.57 -16.31
N LEU A 143 -18.21 -14.49 -16.22
CA LEU A 143 -18.34 -15.59 -17.18
C LEU A 143 -18.61 -15.07 -18.59
N MET A 144 -19.48 -14.07 -18.76
CA MET A 144 -19.74 -13.46 -20.07
C MET A 144 -18.46 -12.90 -20.70
N GLN A 145 -17.65 -12.19 -19.91
CA GLN A 145 -16.40 -11.61 -20.39
C GLN A 145 -15.38 -12.69 -20.80
N ARG A 146 -15.30 -13.80 -20.05
CA ARG A 146 -14.31 -14.87 -20.29
C ARG A 146 -14.72 -15.84 -21.38
N LEU A 147 -16.00 -16.21 -21.44
CA LEU A 147 -16.53 -17.15 -22.41
C LEU A 147 -16.87 -16.47 -23.74
N LYS A 148 -17.16 -15.16 -23.73
CA LYS A 148 -17.71 -14.42 -24.88
C LYS A 148 -19.00 -15.05 -25.43
N ASP A 149 -19.72 -15.77 -24.57
CA ASP A 149 -20.99 -16.42 -24.85
C ASP A 149 -21.95 -16.09 -23.71
N GLU A 150 -22.94 -15.24 -24.03
CA GLU A 150 -23.94 -14.76 -23.07
C GLU A 150 -24.89 -15.87 -22.60
N LYS A 151 -25.28 -16.77 -23.51
CA LYS A 151 -26.21 -17.86 -23.17
C LYS A 151 -25.53 -18.88 -22.26
N GLN A 152 -24.33 -19.30 -22.62
CA GLN A 152 -23.60 -20.30 -21.83
C GLN A 152 -23.20 -19.75 -20.45
N ALA A 153 -22.80 -18.47 -20.36
CA ALA A 153 -22.51 -17.82 -19.09
C ALA A 153 -23.75 -17.74 -18.18
N GLU A 154 -24.91 -17.42 -18.75
CA GLU A 154 -26.17 -17.37 -18.01
C GLU A 154 -26.62 -18.74 -17.51
N GLU A 155 -26.53 -19.77 -18.35
CA GLU A 155 -26.87 -21.14 -17.96
C GLU A 155 -25.97 -21.67 -16.84
N LEU A 156 -24.65 -21.43 -16.92
CA LEU A 156 -23.70 -21.83 -15.88
C LEU A 156 -23.98 -21.13 -14.55
N ALA A 157 -24.14 -19.81 -14.56
CA ALA A 157 -24.42 -19.04 -13.35
C ALA A 157 -25.74 -19.48 -12.68
N LYS A 158 -26.78 -19.73 -13.48
CA LYS A 158 -28.06 -20.25 -12.97
C LYS A 158 -27.92 -21.65 -12.38
N THR A 159 -27.25 -22.56 -13.09
CA THR A 159 -27.08 -23.94 -12.65
C THR A 159 -26.33 -24.02 -11.33
N TRP A 160 -25.23 -23.27 -11.19
CA TRP A 160 -24.46 -23.23 -9.95
C TRP A 160 -25.23 -22.62 -8.79
N ARG A 161 -26.06 -21.61 -9.06
CA ARG A 161 -26.91 -21.03 -8.01
C ARG A 161 -27.95 -22.03 -7.51
N ILE A 162 -28.63 -22.72 -8.43
CA ILE A 162 -29.63 -23.74 -8.07
C ILE A 162 -28.96 -24.87 -7.27
N ASP A 163 -27.85 -25.42 -7.76
CA ASP A 163 -27.12 -26.50 -7.07
C ASP A 163 -26.60 -26.06 -5.69
N TRP A 164 -26.20 -24.79 -5.54
CA TRP A 164 -25.80 -24.23 -4.26
C TRP A 164 -26.99 -24.08 -3.29
N ASP A 165 -28.12 -23.55 -3.77
CA ASP A 165 -29.36 -23.42 -2.99
C ASP A 165 -29.90 -24.79 -2.54
N GLU A 166 -29.75 -25.83 -3.37
CA GLU A 166 -30.17 -27.20 -3.05
C GLU A 166 -29.27 -27.90 -2.02
N LYS A 167 -27.98 -27.54 -1.95
CA LYS A 167 -26.98 -28.16 -1.06
C LYS A 167 -26.84 -27.47 0.29
N ARG A 168 -27.56 -26.37 0.53
CA ARG A 168 -27.52 -25.61 1.76
C ARG A 168 -28.55 -26.11 2.77
#